data_AF-A0A318VXL0-F1
#
_entry.id   AF-A0A318VXL0-F1
#
_cell.length_a   1.000
_cell.length_b   1.000
_cell.length_c   1.000
_cell.angle_alpha   90.00
_cell.angle_beta   90.00
_cell.angle_gamma   90.00
#
_symmetry.space_group_name_H-M   'P 1'
#
loop_
_entity.id
_entity.type
_entity.pdbx_description
1 polymer ?
#
loop_
_entity_poly.entity_id
_entity_poly.type
_entity_poly.pdbx_seq_one_letter_code
_entity_poly.pdbx_strand_id
1 'polypeptide(L)'
;MDLMINEPFPGFNRPLEVLRTCHRRLLACLERLEHLHAHVPEHGADATAQAAAQRLLHYFYSAAPHHHADEYEDLFPRLKRLGDHPASHPQLPAWLDSLTADHEALERVWARLEPDLLDIAEGRPASLAGAPEWVARYRRHLSLKEQAVLPLAEHLLDADQCRAIGEAMARRRDIEIECRA
;
A
#
# COMPACT_ATOMS: atom_id res chain seq x y z
N MET A 1 -23.44 -5.53 5.68
CA MET A 1 -23.08 -5.27 4.27
C MET A 1 -21.74 -5.94 4.04
N ASP A 2 -21.75 -7.10 3.36
CA ASP A 2 -20.55 -7.83 2.99
C ASP A 2 -19.77 -7.06 1.93
N LEU A 3 -18.65 -6.45 2.32
CA LEU A 3 -17.73 -5.79 1.41
C LEU A 3 -16.70 -6.80 0.91
N MET A 4 -17.01 -7.36 -0.26
CA MET A 4 -16.10 -7.86 -1.31
C MET A 4 -14.69 -8.29 -0.86
N ILE A 5 -14.57 -9.47 -0.25
CA ILE A 5 -13.31 -10.22 -0.21
C ILE A 5 -13.40 -11.35 -1.25
N ASN A 6 -13.56 -11.02 -2.53
CA ASN A 6 -13.42 -12.02 -3.60
C ASN A 6 -13.21 -11.43 -5.00
N GLU A 7 -12.46 -10.32 -5.13
CA GLU A 7 -11.90 -9.98 -6.43
C GLU A 7 -10.70 -10.90 -6.70
N PRO A 8 -10.65 -11.60 -7.86
CA PRO A 8 -9.48 -12.37 -8.23
C PRO A 8 -8.28 -11.43 -8.30
N PHE A 9 -7.18 -11.81 -7.65
CA PHE A 9 -5.96 -11.02 -7.70
C PHE A 9 -5.47 -11.02 -9.15
N PRO A 10 -5.21 -9.84 -9.75
CA PRO A 10 -4.76 -9.77 -11.13
C PRO A 10 -3.42 -10.50 -11.27
N GLY A 11 -3.23 -11.12 -12.43
CA GLY A 11 -1.92 -11.68 -12.77
C GLY A 11 -0.88 -10.57 -12.87
N PHE A 12 0.39 -10.91 -12.63
CA PHE A 12 1.50 -9.95 -12.75
C PHE A 12 1.72 -9.46 -14.18
N ASN A 13 1.04 -10.01 -15.18
CA ASN A 13 0.95 -9.44 -16.52
C ASN A 13 0.18 -8.10 -16.57
N ARG A 14 -0.48 -7.69 -15.48
CA ARG A 14 -1.15 -6.38 -15.32
C ARG A 14 -0.64 -5.67 -14.06
N PRO A 15 0.64 -5.26 -14.02
CA PRO A 15 1.29 -4.79 -12.79
C PRO A 15 0.62 -3.56 -12.15
N LEU A 16 0.11 -2.62 -12.95
CA LEU A 16 -0.58 -1.44 -12.43
C LEU A 16 -1.94 -1.80 -11.78
N GLU A 17 -2.62 -2.82 -12.29
CA GLU A 17 -3.86 -3.34 -11.67
C GLU A 17 -3.56 -4.09 -10.35
N VAL A 18 -2.41 -4.79 -10.28
CA VAL A 18 -1.90 -5.36 -9.02
C VAL A 18 -1.72 -4.26 -7.97
N LEU A 19 -1.05 -3.15 -8.31
CA LEU A 19 -0.88 -2.01 -7.40
C LEU A 19 -2.22 -1.40 -6.97
N ARG A 20 -3.16 -1.18 -7.90
CA ARG A 20 -4.52 -0.70 -7.56
C ARG A 20 -5.24 -1.66 -6.60
N THR A 21 -5.06 -2.97 -6.78
CA THR A 21 -5.63 -3.99 -5.88
C THR A 21 -5.00 -3.91 -4.48
N CYS A 22 -3.68 -3.72 -4.40
CA CYS A 22 -2.99 -3.45 -3.14
C CYS A 22 -3.51 -2.17 -2.47
N HIS A 23 -3.74 -1.10 -3.23
CA HIS A 23 -4.30 0.15 -2.72
C HIS A 23 -5.72 -0.01 -2.15
N ARG A 24 -6.60 -0.78 -2.82
CA ARG A 24 -7.94 -1.11 -2.27
C ARG A 24 -7.83 -1.85 -0.93
N ARG A 25 -6.90 -2.81 -0.81
CA ARG A 25 -6.65 -3.53 0.44
C ARG A 25 -6.08 -2.63 1.54
N LEU A 26 -5.17 -1.73 1.18
CA LEU A 26 -4.66 -0.70 2.10
C LEU A 26 -5.77 0.20 2.63
N LEU A 27 -6.64 0.72 1.76
CA LEU A 27 -7.78 1.55 2.18
C LEU A 27 -8.69 0.83 3.19
N ALA A 28 -8.97 -0.46 2.97
CA ALA A 28 -9.74 -1.27 3.92
C ALA A 28 -9.00 -1.47 5.26
N CYS A 29 -7.66 -1.55 5.25
CA CYS A 29 -6.87 -1.58 6.49
C CYS A 29 -6.93 -0.23 7.22
N LEU A 30 -6.88 0.90 6.50
CA LEU A 30 -7.00 2.23 7.10
C LEU A 30 -8.36 2.43 7.77
N GLU A 31 -9.45 2.04 7.12
CA GLU A 31 -10.80 2.05 7.71
C GLU A 31 -10.88 1.18 8.97
N ARG A 32 -10.28 -0.03 8.92
CA ARG A 32 -10.22 -0.92 10.08
C ARG A 32 -9.45 -0.31 11.25
N LEU A 33 -8.35 0.39 10.98
CA LEU A 33 -7.57 1.06 12.01
C LEU A 33 -8.34 2.22 12.64
N GLU A 34 -9.12 2.98 11.88
CA GLU A 34 -9.99 4.04 12.42
C GLU A 34 -11.06 3.48 13.34
N HIS A 35 -11.74 2.42 12.91
CA HIS A 35 -12.73 1.74 13.75
C HIS A 35 -12.09 1.17 15.02
N LEU A 36 -10.89 0.57 14.91
CA LEU A 36 -10.17 0.05 16.07
C LEU A 36 -9.78 1.17 17.05
N HIS A 37 -9.28 2.29 16.53
CA HIS A 37 -8.93 3.46 17.35
C HIS A 37 -10.14 4.02 18.12
N ALA A 38 -11.33 4.03 17.50
CA ALA A 38 -12.57 4.44 18.18
C ALA A 38 -13.09 3.40 19.19
N HIS A 39 -12.89 2.11 18.91
CA HIS A 39 -13.40 0.99 19.73
C HIS A 39 -12.63 0.78 21.03
N VAL A 40 -11.30 0.86 20.98
CA VAL A 40 -10.42 0.51 22.12
C VAL A 40 -10.71 1.33 23.40
N PRO A 41 -10.98 2.65 23.35
CA PRO A 41 -11.32 3.42 24.55
C PRO A 41 -12.60 2.96 25.26
N GLU A 42 -13.59 2.44 24.51
CA GLU A 42 -14.90 2.07 25.05
C GLU A 42 -14.95 0.60 25.50
N HIS A 43 -14.23 -0.28 24.80
CA HIS A 43 -14.35 -1.73 24.96
C HIS A 43 -13.04 -2.41 25.39
N GLY A 44 -11.93 -1.67 25.43
CA GLY A 44 -10.59 -2.22 25.68
C GLY A 44 -10.13 -3.17 24.56
N ALA A 45 -9.15 -4.00 24.88
CA ALA A 45 -8.62 -5.03 23.97
C ALA A 45 -9.49 -6.31 24.01
N ASP A 46 -10.78 -6.16 23.74
CA ASP A 46 -11.71 -7.28 23.64
C ASP A 46 -11.43 -8.18 22.41
N ALA A 47 -12.20 -9.26 22.26
CA ALA A 47 -11.99 -10.21 21.15
C ALA A 47 -12.14 -9.55 19.76
N THR A 48 -12.97 -8.52 19.64
CA THR A 48 -13.15 -7.75 18.40
C THR A 48 -11.90 -6.94 18.07
N ALA A 49 -11.37 -6.22 19.07
CA ALA A 49 -10.15 -5.43 18.96
C ALA A 49 -8.95 -6.31 18.62
N GLN A 50 -8.79 -7.44 19.34
CA GLN A 50 -7.73 -8.43 19.10
C GLN A 50 -7.74 -8.90 17.65
N ALA A 51 -8.89 -9.35 17.15
CA ALA A 51 -9.01 -9.85 15.79
C ALA A 51 -8.75 -8.75 14.74
N ALA A 52 -9.15 -7.50 15.01
CA ALA A 52 -8.87 -6.37 14.12
C ALA A 52 -7.37 -6.05 14.06
N ALA A 53 -6.70 -6.01 15.22
CA ALA A 53 -5.26 -5.76 15.31
C ALA A 53 -4.45 -6.86 14.61
N GLN A 54 -4.79 -8.14 14.83
CA GLN A 54 -4.14 -9.28 14.15
C GLN A 54 -4.24 -9.18 12.62
N ARG A 55 -5.41 -8.79 12.10
CA ARG A 55 -5.61 -8.60 10.65
C ARG A 55 -4.78 -7.44 10.10
N LEU A 56 -4.66 -6.33 10.84
CA LEU A 56 -3.81 -5.21 10.46
C LEU A 56 -2.33 -5.64 10.41
N LEU A 57 -1.84 -6.23 11.50
CA LEU A 57 -0.46 -6.73 11.60
C LEU A 57 -0.13 -7.70 10.46
N HIS A 58 -1.01 -8.67 10.19
CA HIS A 58 -0.82 -9.62 9.09
C HIS A 58 -0.61 -8.91 7.74
N TYR A 59 -1.43 -7.90 7.43
CA TYR A 59 -1.29 -7.16 6.18
C TYR A 59 0.03 -6.39 6.12
N PHE A 60 0.37 -5.66 7.17
CA PHE A 60 1.59 -4.84 7.20
C PHE A 60 2.88 -5.66 7.28
N TYR A 61 2.83 -6.90 7.75
CA TYR A 61 3.99 -7.82 7.68
C TYR A 61 4.16 -8.54 6.35
N SER A 62 3.06 -8.89 5.68
CA SER A 62 3.13 -9.77 4.50
C SER A 62 3.01 -9.05 3.15
N ALA A 63 2.18 -8.00 3.09
CA ALA A 63 1.79 -7.38 1.83
C ALA A 63 2.39 -5.98 1.64
N ALA A 64 2.39 -5.16 2.69
CA ALA A 64 2.87 -3.77 2.60
C ALA A 64 4.34 -3.66 2.15
N PRO A 65 5.30 -4.47 2.66
CA PRO A 65 6.70 -4.36 2.25
C PRO A 65 6.89 -4.66 0.76
N HIS A 66 6.21 -5.69 0.25
CA HIS A 66 6.24 -6.01 -1.18
C HIS A 66 5.61 -4.90 -2.02
N HIS A 67 4.48 -4.33 -1.58
CA HIS A 67 3.83 -3.21 -2.26
C HIS A 67 4.77 -1.99 -2.37
N HIS A 68 5.43 -1.59 -1.27
CA HIS A 68 6.37 -0.48 -1.30
C HIS A 68 7.60 -0.78 -2.16
N ALA A 69 8.11 -2.00 -2.14
CA ALA A 69 9.23 -2.42 -2.98
C ALA A 69 8.86 -2.39 -4.47
N ASP A 70 7.65 -2.84 -4.85
CA ASP A 70 7.16 -2.74 -6.23
C ASP A 70 7.15 -1.29 -6.74
N GLU A 71 6.81 -0.35 -5.87
CA GLU A 71 6.83 1.07 -6.20
C GLU A 71 8.24 1.64 -6.24
N TYR A 72 9.02 1.44 -5.18
CA TYR A 72 10.32 2.09 -4.98
C TYR A 72 11.43 1.53 -5.88
N GLU A 73 11.46 0.21 -6.07
CA GLU A 73 12.55 -0.45 -6.81
C GLU A 73 12.26 -0.53 -8.31
N ASP A 74 10.98 -0.61 -8.72
CA ASP A 74 10.61 -0.80 -10.12
C ASP A 74 9.85 0.38 -10.72
N LEU A 75 8.67 0.71 -10.17
CA LEU A 75 7.78 1.67 -10.83
C LEU A 75 8.38 3.09 -10.84
N PHE A 76 8.69 3.64 -9.67
CA PHE A 76 9.14 5.02 -9.53
C PHE A 76 10.44 5.30 -10.28
N PRO A 77 11.50 4.45 -10.25
CA PRO A 77 12.71 4.69 -11.03
C PRO A 77 12.46 4.72 -12.54
N ARG A 78 11.53 3.92 -13.05
CA ARG A 78 11.12 3.93 -14.47
C ARG A 78 10.42 5.23 -14.82
N LEU A 79 9.45 5.65 -14.00
CA LEU A 79 8.73 6.91 -14.21
C LEU A 79 9.64 8.14 -14.09
N LYS A 80 10.63 8.12 -13.18
CA LYS A 80 11.64 9.19 -13.09
C LYS A 80 12.42 9.37 -14.38
N ARG A 81 12.83 8.28 -15.04
CA ARG A 81 13.52 8.33 -16.35
C ARG A 81 12.64 8.86 -17.48
N LEU A 82 11.31 8.76 -17.33
CA LEU A 82 10.33 9.27 -18.27
C LEU A 82 9.88 10.70 -17.94
N GLY A 83 10.48 11.34 -16.92
CA GLY A 83 10.10 12.69 -16.47
C GLY A 83 10.14 13.73 -17.58
N ASP A 84 11.16 13.67 -18.46
CA ASP A 84 11.36 14.60 -19.60
C ASP A 84 10.68 14.13 -20.90
N HIS A 85 9.94 13.01 -20.86
CA HIS A 85 9.22 12.53 -22.04
C HIS A 85 8.17 13.57 -22.49
N PRO A 86 7.98 13.85 -23.79
CA PRO A 86 7.03 14.88 -24.25
C PRO A 86 5.58 14.66 -23.80
N ALA A 87 5.19 13.42 -23.54
CA ALA A 87 3.87 13.06 -23.02
C ALA A 87 3.80 13.01 -21.48
N SER A 88 4.89 13.34 -20.79
CA SER A 88 4.96 13.37 -19.33
C SER A 88 4.31 14.62 -18.77
N HIS A 89 3.88 14.55 -17.51
CA HIS A 89 3.40 15.72 -16.78
C HIS A 89 4.57 16.42 -16.07
N PRO A 90 4.68 17.77 -16.13
CA PRO A 90 5.83 18.49 -15.55
C PRO A 90 5.95 18.34 -14.03
N GLN A 91 4.87 17.98 -13.34
CA GLN A 91 4.89 17.72 -11.90
C GLN A 91 5.31 16.28 -11.53
N LEU A 92 5.47 15.36 -12.49
CA LEU A 92 5.79 13.97 -12.20
C LEU A 92 7.03 13.81 -11.29
N PRO A 93 8.17 14.49 -11.55
CA PRO A 93 9.33 14.39 -10.65
C PRO A 93 9.00 14.79 -9.21
N ALA A 94 8.30 15.92 -9.04
CA ALA A 94 7.93 16.42 -7.72
C ALA A 94 6.95 15.48 -6.98
N TRP A 95 6.00 14.88 -7.71
CA TRP A 95 5.09 13.88 -7.13
C TRP A 95 5.85 12.63 -6.67
N LEU A 96 6.78 12.11 -7.48
CA LEU A 96 7.55 10.92 -7.13
C LEU A 96 8.46 11.16 -5.92
N ASP A 97 9.06 12.35 -5.82
CA ASP A 97 9.88 12.72 -4.66
C ASP A 97 9.03 12.87 -3.40
N SER A 98 7.85 13.50 -3.51
CA SER A 98 6.88 13.59 -2.41
C SER A 98 6.42 12.20 -1.92
N LEU A 99 6.09 11.30 -2.84
CA LEU A 99 5.67 9.93 -2.51
C LEU A 99 6.79 9.13 -1.83
N THR A 100 8.03 9.29 -2.29
CA THR A 100 9.20 8.63 -1.69
C THR A 100 9.41 9.12 -0.26
N ALA A 101 9.37 10.44 -0.03
CA ALA A 101 9.50 11.02 1.30
C ALA A 101 8.33 10.63 2.24
N ASP A 102 7.12 10.45 1.68
CA ASP A 102 5.97 9.97 2.43
C ASP A 102 6.16 8.55 2.94
N HIS A 103 6.74 7.63 2.17
CA HIS A 103 7.01 6.26 2.64
C HIS A 103 7.85 6.25 3.91
N GLU A 104 8.96 6.98 3.96
CA GLU A 104 9.79 7.05 5.16
C GLU A 104 9.03 7.60 6.37
N ALA A 105 8.16 8.58 6.14
CA ALA A 105 7.38 9.17 7.22
C ALA A 105 6.24 8.25 7.69
N LEU A 106 5.63 7.48 6.79
CA LEU A 106 4.64 6.46 7.12
C LEU A 106 5.28 5.34 7.94
N GLU A 107 6.48 4.87 7.56
CA GLU A 107 7.24 3.86 8.31
C GLU A 107 7.60 4.33 9.73
N ARG A 108 8.05 5.58 9.88
CA ARG A 108 8.33 6.15 11.21
C ARG A 108 7.12 6.17 12.13
N VAL A 109 5.92 6.34 11.60
CA VAL A 109 4.69 6.32 12.39
C VAL A 109 4.24 4.88 12.64
N TRP A 110 4.38 4.00 11.66
CA TRP A 110 4.13 2.56 11.80
C TRP A 110 4.93 1.96 12.96
N ALA A 111 6.22 2.29 13.08
CA ALA A 111 7.08 1.84 14.18
C ALA A 111 6.58 2.24 15.59
N ARG A 112 5.65 3.21 15.69
CA ARG A 112 4.96 3.56 16.95
C ARG A 112 3.62 2.86 17.12
N LEU A 113 2.87 2.67 16.03
CA LEU A 113 1.57 2.00 16.05
C LEU A 113 1.69 0.47 16.20
N GLU A 114 2.77 -0.11 15.67
CA GLU A 114 2.97 -1.55 15.67
C GLU A 114 3.02 -2.18 17.08
N PRO A 115 3.80 -1.65 18.05
CA PRO A 115 3.75 -2.15 19.42
C PRO A 115 2.36 -2.09 20.06
N ASP A 116 1.62 -0.99 19.85
CA ASP A 116 0.26 -0.85 20.38
C ASP A 116 -0.70 -1.88 19.75
N LEU A 117 -0.55 -2.15 18.45
CA LEU A 117 -1.33 -3.18 17.76
C LEU A 117 -0.97 -4.58 18.26
N LEU A 118 0.30 -4.88 18.55
CA LEU A 118 0.73 -6.15 19.14
C LEU A 118 0.13 -6.35 20.54
N ASP A 119 0.14 -5.31 21.37
CA ASP A 119 -0.48 -5.36 22.70
C ASP A 119 -1.99 -5.61 22.60
N ILE A 120 -2.70 -4.86 21.74
CA ILE A 120 -4.13 -5.08 21.51
C ILE A 120 -4.40 -6.49 20.98
N ALA A 121 -3.58 -7.01 20.07
CA ALA A 121 -3.71 -8.35 19.52
C ALA A 121 -3.57 -9.46 20.58
N GLU A 122 -2.86 -9.19 21.67
CA GLU A 122 -2.65 -10.08 22.81
C GLU A 122 -3.60 -9.80 23.98
N GLY A 123 -4.59 -8.91 23.79
CA GLY A 123 -5.58 -8.55 24.81
C GLY A 123 -5.05 -7.61 25.89
N ARG A 124 -3.90 -6.98 25.67
CA ARG A 124 -3.33 -5.97 26.57
C ARG A 124 -3.87 -4.58 26.25
N PRO A 125 -4.02 -3.72 27.25
CA PRO A 125 -4.42 -2.34 27.04
C PRO A 125 -3.31 -1.55 26.34
N ALA A 126 -3.63 -0.89 25.23
CA ALA A 126 -2.78 0.07 24.56
C ALA A 126 -3.63 1.21 23.97
N SER A 127 -2.99 2.27 23.49
CA SER A 127 -3.66 3.40 22.85
C SER A 127 -3.01 3.64 21.50
N LEU A 128 -3.80 3.66 20.43
CA LEU A 128 -3.31 3.83 19.06
C LEU A 128 -2.99 5.31 18.75
N ALA A 129 -2.07 5.88 19.53
CA ALA A 129 -1.74 7.30 19.46
C ALA A 129 -1.21 7.70 18.08
N GLY A 130 -1.83 8.72 17.48
CA GLY A 130 -1.45 9.20 16.15
C GLY A 130 -2.02 8.38 14.98
N ALA A 131 -2.84 7.35 15.24
CA ALA A 131 -3.53 6.61 14.18
C ALA A 131 -4.37 7.51 13.25
N PRO A 132 -5.14 8.51 13.73
CA PRO A 132 -5.89 9.40 12.83
C PRO A 132 -5.01 10.19 11.86
N GLU A 133 -3.88 10.73 12.34
CA GLU A 133 -2.94 11.48 11.50
C GLU A 133 -2.26 10.56 10.48
N TRP A 134 -1.89 9.35 10.90
CA TRP A 134 -1.31 8.35 10.02
C TRP A 134 -2.27 7.95 8.90
N VAL A 135 -3.52 7.65 9.25
CA VAL A 135 -4.57 7.31 8.28
C VAL A 135 -4.79 8.46 7.29
N ALA A 136 -4.88 9.70 7.77
CA ALA A 136 -5.05 10.86 6.92
C ALA A 136 -3.86 11.07 5.97
N ARG A 137 -2.62 10.81 6.43
CA ARG A 137 -1.43 10.87 5.58
C ARG A 137 -1.43 9.76 4.53
N TYR A 138 -1.70 8.53 4.93
CA TYR A 138 -1.70 7.38 4.02
C TYR A 138 -2.79 7.53 2.93
N ARG A 139 -3.98 8.07 3.26
CA ARG A 139 -5.01 8.39 2.26
C ARG A 139 -4.56 9.44 1.26
N ARG A 140 -3.90 10.51 1.70
CA ARG A 140 -3.35 11.54 0.80
C ARG A 140 -2.29 10.95 -0.13
N HIS A 141 -1.41 10.12 0.41
CA HIS A 141 -0.41 9.38 -0.35
C HIS A 141 -1.05 8.48 -1.43
N LEU A 142 -2.04 7.65 -1.07
CA LEU A 142 -2.76 6.81 -2.03
C LEU A 142 -3.53 7.63 -3.07
N SER A 143 -4.15 8.74 -2.67
CA SER A 143 -4.88 9.62 -3.58
C SER A 143 -3.97 10.19 -4.68
N LEU A 144 -2.77 10.65 -4.31
CA LEU A 144 -1.78 11.14 -5.30
C LEU A 144 -1.38 10.03 -6.28
N LYS A 145 -1.18 8.80 -5.79
CA LYS A 145 -0.85 7.67 -6.66
C LYS A 145 -1.99 7.32 -7.62
N GLU A 146 -3.20 7.16 -7.10
CA GLU A 146 -4.37 6.72 -7.86
C GLU A 146 -4.83 7.76 -8.90
N GLN A 147 -4.77 9.05 -8.56
CA GLN A 147 -5.33 10.11 -9.39
C GLN A 147 -4.31 10.73 -10.34
N ALA A 148 -3.01 10.68 -10.02
CA ALA A 148 -1.97 11.32 -10.83
C ALA A 148 -0.95 10.34 -11.37
N VAL A 149 -0.30 9.56 -10.50
CA VAL A 149 0.88 8.76 -10.91
C VAL A 149 0.51 7.53 -11.72
N LEU A 150 -0.46 6.72 -11.27
CA LEU A 150 -0.85 5.49 -11.98
C LEU A 150 -1.49 5.76 -13.35
N PRO A 151 -2.40 6.74 -13.53
CA PRO A 151 -2.91 7.10 -14.85
C PRO A 151 -1.80 7.55 -15.81
N LEU A 152 -0.82 8.31 -15.31
CA LEU A 152 0.33 8.71 -16.12
C LEU A 152 1.24 7.53 -16.44
N ALA A 153 1.42 6.59 -15.50
CA ALA A 153 2.16 5.35 -15.75
C ALA A 153 1.49 4.49 -16.83
N GLU A 154 0.17 4.38 -16.83
CA GLU A 154 -0.60 3.69 -17.89
C GLU A 154 -0.38 4.32 -19.27
N HIS A 155 -0.17 5.63 -19.33
CA HIS A 155 0.08 6.35 -20.57
C HIS A 155 1.54 6.29 -21.04
N LEU A 156 2.49 6.32 -20.10
CA LEU A 156 3.92 6.44 -20.40
C LEU A 156 4.63 5.11 -20.56
N LEU A 157 4.22 4.07 -19.83
CA LEU A 157 4.92 2.79 -19.83
C LEU A 157 4.60 1.99 -21.09
N ASP A 158 5.64 1.53 -21.77
CA ASP A 158 5.48 0.58 -22.87
C ASP A 158 5.26 -0.86 -22.35
N ALA A 159 4.95 -1.77 -23.28
CA ALA A 159 4.65 -3.16 -22.97
C ALA A 159 5.84 -3.91 -22.33
N ASP A 160 7.07 -3.60 -22.74
CA ASP A 160 8.28 -4.25 -22.21
C ASP A 160 8.58 -3.77 -20.79
N GLN A 161 8.38 -2.49 -20.53
CA GLN A 161 8.49 -1.92 -19.18
C GLN A 161 7.43 -2.51 -18.25
N CYS A 162 6.18 -2.61 -18.69
CA CYS A 162 5.11 -3.26 -17.92
C CYS A 162 5.45 -4.72 -17.62
N ARG A 163 5.90 -5.49 -18.61
CA ARG A 163 6.34 -6.88 -18.41
C ARG A 163 7.46 -6.99 -17.39
N ALA A 164 8.50 -6.16 -17.51
CA ALA A 164 9.64 -6.17 -16.58
C ALA A 164 9.23 -5.84 -15.13
N ILE A 165 8.31 -4.88 -14.93
CA ILE A 165 7.73 -4.59 -13.61
C ILE A 165 6.99 -5.82 -13.10
N GLY A 166 6.10 -6.40 -13.91
CA GLY A 166 5.32 -7.59 -13.54
C GLY A 166 6.19 -8.77 -13.10
N GLU A 167 7.23 -9.09 -13.86
CA GLU A 167 8.18 -10.14 -13.52
C GLU A 167 8.90 -9.88 -12.20
N ALA A 168 9.28 -8.63 -11.92
CA ALA A 168 9.88 -8.26 -10.64
C ALA A 168 8.90 -8.41 -9.47
N MET A 169 7.66 -7.95 -9.65
CA MET A 169 6.59 -8.11 -8.65
C MET A 169 6.33 -9.58 -8.32
N ALA A 170 6.34 -10.47 -9.33
CA ALA A 170 6.16 -11.90 -9.15
C ALA A 170 7.34 -12.55 -8.41
N ARG A 171 8.58 -12.21 -8.80
CA ARG A 171 9.80 -12.70 -8.13
C ARG A 171 9.84 -12.32 -6.65
N ARG A 172 9.41 -11.11 -6.27
CA ARG A 172 9.31 -10.70 -4.85
C ARG A 172 8.36 -11.56 -4.02
N ARG A 173 7.49 -12.32 -4.67
CA ARG A 173 6.46 -13.16 -4.04
C ARG A 173 6.69 -14.64 -4.32
N ASP A 174 7.89 -15.02 -4.79
CA ASP A 174 8.28 -16.38 -5.15
C ASP A 174 7.33 -17.03 -6.17
N ILE A 175 6.77 -16.24 -7.09
CA ILE A 175 5.89 -16.71 -8.16
C ILE A 175 6.65 -16.67 -9.48
N GLU A 176 6.75 -17.82 -10.15
CA GLU A 176 7.25 -17.92 -11.52
C GLU A 176 6.14 -17.50 -12.50
N ILE A 177 6.43 -16.53 -13.37
CA ILE A 177 5.54 -16.21 -14.50
C ILE A 177 5.92 -17.15 -15.65
N GLU A 178 5.12 -18.17 -15.89
CA GLU A 178 5.22 -18.95 -17.12
C GLU A 178 4.90 -18.04 -18.32
N CYS A 179 5.92 -17.69 -19.11
CA CYS A 179 5.69 -17.12 -20.43
C CYS A 179 5.03 -18.21 -21.29
N ARG A 180 3.70 -18.14 -21.45
CA ARG A 180 3.05 -18.86 -22.55
C ARG A 180 3.49 -18.20 -23.85
N ALA A 181 4.33 -18.92 -24.59
CA ALA A 181 4.73 -18.62 -25.96
C ALA A 181 3.53 -18.64 -26.92
#